data_AF-A0A660WRG7-F1
#
_entry.id   AF-A0A660WRG7-F1
#
_cell.length_a   1.000
_cell.length_b   1.000
_cell.length_c   1.000
_cell.angle_alpha   90.00
_cell.angle_beta   90.00
_cell.angle_gamma   90.00
#
_symmetry.space_group_name_H-M   'P 1'
#
loop_
_entity.id
_entity.type
_entity.pdbx_description
1 polymer ?
#
loop_
_entity_poly.entity_id
_entity_poly.type
_entity_poly.pdbx_seq_one_letter_code
_entity_poly.pdbx_strand_id
1 'polypeptide(L)' 'GKYPISRPLFLYTNGEPQGIIKLFLDFVYSPQGSEQFRKIGFIPRRVE' A
#
# COMPACT_ATOMS: atom_id res chain seq x y z
N GLY A 1 0.37 3.95 15.42
CA GLY A 1 0.47 2.97 16.53
C GLY A 1 1.02 3.66 17.76
N LYS A 2 1.19 2.96 18.88
CA LYS A 2 1.81 3.51 20.10
C LYS A 2 3.33 3.72 19.94
N TYR A 3 3.95 3.07 18.94
CA TYR A 3 5.36 3.26 18.60
C TYR A 3 5.58 4.59 17.84
N PRO A 4 6.39 5.51 18.37
CA PRO A 4 6.47 6.88 17.85
C PRO A 4 7.30 7.01 16.56
N ILE A 5 8.18 6.04 16.29
CA ILE A 5 9.02 6.04 15.08
C ILE A 5 8.33 5.19 14.01
N SER A 6 7.39 5.80 13.30
CA SER A 6 6.70 5.18 12.16
C SER A 6 6.40 6.22 11.08
N ARG A 7 6.32 5.80 9.83
CA ARG A 7 5.96 6.66 8.70
C ARG A 7 5.11 5.90 7.68
N PRO A 8 4.22 6.58 6.95
CA PRO A 8 3.57 6.00 5.78
C PRO A 8 4.57 5.72 4.66
N LEU A 9 4.23 4.77 3.79
CA LEU A 9 4.88 4.57 2.50
C LEU A 9 4.02 5.19 1.41
N PHE A 10 4.61 6.03 0.58
CA PHE A 10 3.93 6.70 -0.52
C PHE A 10 4.36 6.09 -1.85
N LEU A 11 3.39 6.02 -2.77
CA LEU A 11 3.62 5.69 -4.18
C LEU A 11 3.33 6.96 -4.98
N TYR A 12 4.33 7.44 -5.73
CA TYR A 12 4.21 8.64 -6.53
C TYR A 12 4.06 8.26 -8.01
N THR A 13 3.07 8.85 -8.67
CA THR A 13 2.83 8.69 -10.11
C THR A 13 2.88 10.04 -10.80
N ASN A 14 3.32 10.05 -12.07
CA ASN A 14 3.26 11.24 -12.90
C ASN A 14 1.84 11.41 -13.45
N GLY A 15 0.97 12.07 -12.68
CA GLY A 15 -0.46 12.20 -12.98
C GLY A 15 -1.28 10.97 -12.61
N GLU A 16 -2.48 10.88 -13.18
CA GLU A 16 -3.45 9.81 -12.89
C GLU A 16 -2.95 8.43 -13.34
N PRO A 17 -2.96 7.40 -12.48
CA PRO A 17 -2.51 6.06 -12.85
C PRO A 17 -3.36 5.43 -13.95
N GLN A 18 -2.71 4.89 -14.98
CA GLN A 18 -3.34 4.17 -16.08
C GLN A 18 -2.62 2.86 -16.40
N GLY A 19 -3.28 1.98 -17.15
CA GLY A 19 -2.71 0.71 -17.60
C GLY A 19 -2.09 -0.12 -16.47
N ILE A 20 -0.84 -0.54 -16.66
CA ILE A 20 -0.13 -1.39 -15.70
C ILE A 20 0.10 -0.72 -14.35
N ILE A 21 0.25 0.61 -14.32
CA ILE A 21 0.45 1.35 -13.06
C ILE A 21 -0.83 1.26 -12.23
N LYS A 22 -1.99 1.46 -12.86
CA LYS A 22 -3.27 1.29 -12.19
C LYS A 22 -3.46 -0.15 -11.68
N LEU A 23 -3.16 -1.15 -12.51
CA LEU A 23 -3.26 -2.57 -12.12
C LEU A 23 -2.38 -2.90 -10.90
N PHE A 24 -1.16 -2.36 -10.86
CA PHE A 24 -0.29 -2.53 -9.71
C PHE A 24 -0.84 -1.87 -8.46
N LEU A 25 -1.35 -0.63 -8.57
CA LEU A 25 -1.98 0.06 -7.43
C LEU A 25 -3.23 -0.66 -6.93
N ASP A 26 -4.08 -1.14 -7.85
CA ASP A 26 -5.26 -1.95 -7.51
C ASP A 26 -4.86 -3.20 -6.72
N PHE A 27 -3.78 -3.89 -7.12
CA PHE A 27 -3.23 -5.02 -6.37
C PHE A 27 -2.70 -4.59 -5.00
N VAL A 28 -1.92 -3.51 -4.91
CA VAL A 28 -1.38 -2.98 -3.64
C VAL A 28 -2.51 -2.68 -2.66
N TYR A 29 -3.64 -2.14 -3.14
CA TYR A 29 -4.80 -1.82 -2.31
C TYR A 29 -5.78 -2.98 -2.08
N SER A 30 -5.55 -4.14 -2.72
CA SER A 30 -6.39 -5.31 -2.55
C SER A 30 -6.17 -6.03 -1.20
N PRO A 31 -7.12 -6.88 -0.77
CA PRO A 31 -6.91 -7.79 0.36
C PRO A 31 -5.66 -8.67 0.20
N GLN A 32 -5.39 -9.12 -1.03
CA GLN A 32 -4.24 -9.95 -1.36
C GLN A 32 -2.91 -9.19 -1.16
N GLY A 33 -2.83 -7.95 -1.64
CA GLY A 33 -1.66 -7.09 -1.43
C GLY A 33 -1.43 -6.78 0.05
N SER A 34 -2.52 -6.51 0.78
CA SER A 34 -2.49 -6.28 2.23
C SER A 34 -1.95 -7.48 3.00
N GLU A 35 -2.30 -8.70 2.59
CA GLU A 35 -1.78 -9.94 3.19
C GLU A 35 -0.27 -10.09 2.96
N GLN A 36 0.21 -9.76 1.75
CA GLN A 36 1.65 -9.80 1.47
C GLN A 36 2.43 -8.84 2.36
N PHE A 37 1.94 -7.61 2.55
CA PHE A 37 2.60 -6.64 3.43
C PHE A 37 2.71 -7.14 4.87
N ARG A 38 1.69 -7.81 5.39
CA ARG A 38 1.74 -8.41 6.73
C ARG A 38 2.83 -9.49 6.82
N LYS A 39 2.95 -10.34 5.81
CA LYS A 39 3.96 -11.43 5.76
C LYS A 39 5.39 -10.91 5.79
N ILE A 40 5.65 -9.76 5.18
CA ILE A 40 6.98 -9.13 5.16
C ILE A 40 7.21 -8.11 6.28
N GLY A 41 6.30 -8.05 7.27
CA GLY A 41 6.49 -7.24 8.48
C GLY A 41 6.02 -5.79 8.39
N PHE A 42 5.32 -5.39 7.33
CA PHE A 42 4.68 -4.08 7.24
C PHE A 42 3.29 -4.09 7.88
N ILE A 43 2.83 -2.92 8.27
CA ILE A 43 1.47 -2.70 8.77
C ILE A 43 0.60 -2.28 7.58
N PRO A 44 -0.41 -3.07 7.18
CA PRO A 44 -1.32 -2.69 6.10
C PRO A 44 -2.07 -1.41 6.45
N ARG A 45 -2.47 -0.66 5.41
CA ARG A 45 -3.32 0.52 5.59
C ARG A 45 -4.60 0.13 6.31
N ARG A 46 -5.09 0.97 7.23
CA ARG A 46 -6.44 0.82 7.75
C ARG A 46 -7.44 1.07 6.63
N VAL A 47 -8.40 0.16 6.48
CA VAL A 47 -9.59 0.43 5.68
C VAL A 47 -10.50 1.25 6.59
N GLU A 48 -10.80 2.49 6.20
CA GLU A 48 -11.90 3.27 6.79
C GLU A 48 -13.21 2.88 6.12
#